data_AF-A0AAJ1B1D2-F1
#
_entry.id   AF-A0AAJ1B1D2-F1
#
_cell.length_a   1.000
_cell.length_b   1.000
_cell.length_c   1.000
_cell.angle_alpha   90.00
_cell.angle_beta   90.00
_cell.angle_gamma   90.00
#
_symmetry.space_group_name_H-M   'P 1'
#
loop_
_entity.id
_entity.type
_entity.pdbx_description
1 polymer ?
#
loop_
_entity_poly.entity_id
_entity_poly.type
_entity_poly.pdbx_seq_one_letter_code
_entity_poly.pdbx_strand_id
1 'polypeptide(L)'
;GMDNPSSVTVLVALLVCLAPTTIGALLSAIGIAGMSRLNQANVLAMSGRAIEAAGDVDTLLLDKTGTITLGNRQASAFIPVDGVTSEELA
;
A
#
# COMPACT_ATOMS: atom_id res chain seq x y z
N GLY A 1 -46.84 -33.54 -21.92
CA GLY A 1 -45.98 -33.95 -20.81
C GLY A 1 -44.55 -33.99 -21.27
N MET A 2 -43.83 -32.88 -21.10
CA MET A 2 -42.38 -32.84 -20.99
C MET A 2 -42.13 -31.68 -20.04
N ASP A 3 -42.14 -31.96 -18.74
CA ASP A 3 -41.43 -31.08 -17.81
C ASP A 3 -40.01 -31.01 -18.35
N ASN A 4 -39.58 -29.81 -18.72
CA ASN A 4 -38.32 -29.58 -19.39
C ASN A 4 -37.33 -29.10 -18.31
N PRO A 5 -36.72 -30.00 -17.51
CA PRO A 5 -35.77 -29.65 -16.45
C PRO A 5 -34.53 -28.91 -17.02
N SER A 6 -34.33 -29.02 -18.33
CA SER A 6 -33.31 -28.30 -19.10
C SER A 6 -33.56 -26.79 -19.18
N SER A 7 -34.80 -26.28 -19.16
CA SER A 7 -35.04 -24.84 -19.37
C SER A 7 -34.51 -23.99 -18.22
N VAL A 8 -34.78 -24.37 -16.97
CA VAL A 8 -34.29 -23.63 -15.79
C VAL A 8 -32.78 -23.81 -15.66
N THR A 9 -32.27 -25.03 -15.86
CA THR A 9 -30.83 -25.33 -15.79
C THR A 9 -30.03 -24.55 -16.83
N VAL A 10 -30.53 -24.43 -18.06
CA VAL A 10 -29.88 -23.66 -19.14
C VAL A 10 -29.89 -22.16 -18.84
N LEU A 11 -31.01 -21.62 -18.32
CA LEU A 11 -31.08 -20.20 -17.93
C LEU A 11 -30.11 -19.88 -16.78
N VAL A 12 -29.97 -20.78 -15.80
CA VAL A 12 -29.01 -20.62 -14.70
C VAL A 12 -27.57 -20.72 -15.22
N ALA A 13 -27.26 -21.68 -16.09
CA ALA A 13 -25.93 -21.81 -16.67
C ALA A 13 -25.55 -20.56 -17.48
N LEU A 14 -26.47 -20.06 -18.32
CA LEU A 14 -26.27 -18.83 -19.08
C LEU A 14 -26.05 -17.62 -18.16
N LEU A 15 -26.82 -17.50 -17.07
CA LEU A 15 -26.63 -16.46 -16.06
C LEU A 15 -25.23 -16.53 -15.43
N VAL A 16 -24.78 -17.72 -15.01
CA VAL A 16 -23.45 -17.89 -14.40
C VAL A 16 -22.33 -17.57 -15.40
N CYS A 17 -22.46 -18.00 -16.65
CA CYS A 17 -21.48 -17.72 -17.69
C CYS A 17 -21.41 -16.23 -18.10
N LEU A 18 -22.54 -15.51 -18.03
CA LEU A 18 -22.59 -14.08 -18.36
C LEU A 18 -22.27 -13.18 -17.15
N ALA A 19 -22.50 -13.66 -15.93
CA ALA A 19 -22.20 -12.90 -14.73
C ALA A 19 -20.67 -12.72 -14.59
N PRO A 20 -20.19 -11.53 -14.19
CA PRO A 20 -18.76 -11.24 -14.04
C PRO A 20 -18.18 -11.82 -12.73
N THR A 21 -18.49 -13.09 -12.45
CA THR A 21 -18.15 -13.78 -11.19
C THR A 21 -16.64 -13.84 -10.95
N THR A 22 -15.84 -13.99 -12.01
CA THR A 22 -14.38 -13.97 -11.92
C THR A 22 -13.88 -12.62 -11.38
N ILE A 23 -14.33 -11.50 -11.96
CA ILE A 23 -13.89 -10.17 -11.52
C ILE A 23 -14.39 -9.89 -10.11
N GLY A 24 -15.63 -10.28 -9.79
CA GLY A 24 -16.21 -10.15 -8.45
C GLY A 24 -15.39 -10.88 -7.37
N ALA A 25 -14.92 -12.10 -7.67
CA ALA A 25 -14.06 -12.86 -6.76
C ALA A 25 -12.65 -12.26 -6.66
N LEU A 26 -12.09 -11.82 -7.78
CA LEU A 26 -10.71 -11.31 -7.84
C LEU A 26 -10.55 -9.95 -7.14
N LEU A 27 -11.57 -9.07 -7.17
CA LEU A 27 -11.53 -7.77 -6.49
C LEU A 27 -11.14 -7.89 -5.00
N SER A 28 -11.80 -8.80 -4.27
CA SER A 28 -11.49 -9.05 -2.86
C SER A 28 -10.09 -9.65 -2.66
N ALA A 29 -9.70 -10.59 -3.53
CA ALA A 29 -8.38 -11.23 -3.46
C ALA A 29 -7.25 -10.21 -3.69
N ILE A 30 -7.43 -9.29 -4.65
CA ILE A 30 -6.47 -8.21 -4.95
C ILE A 30 -6.31 -7.29 -3.74
N GLY A 31 -7.42 -6.88 -3.10
CA GLY A 31 -7.37 -6.04 -1.90
C GLY A 31 -6.56 -6.70 -0.78
N ILE A 32 -6.83 -7.98 -0.48
CA ILE A 32 -6.09 -8.73 0.54
C ILE A 32 -4.61 -8.86 0.20
N ALA A 33 -4.29 -9.20 -1.05
CA ALA A 33 -2.91 -9.28 -1.51
C ALA A 33 -2.19 -7.93 -1.38
N GLY A 34 -2.86 -6.82 -1.70
CA GLY A 34 -2.35 -5.46 -1.52
C GLY A 34 -2.00 -5.15 -0.07
N MET A 35 -2.91 -5.44 0.85
CA MET A 35 -2.70 -5.25 2.29
C MET A 35 -1.51 -6.08 2.80
N SER A 36 -1.39 -7.34 2.36
CA SER A 36 -0.29 -8.22 2.74
C SER A 36 1.07 -7.67 2.30
N ARG A 37 1.17 -7.16 1.07
CA ARG A 37 2.42 -6.54 0.56
C ARG A 37 2.82 -5.30 1.37
N LEU A 38 1.87 -4.44 1.75
CA LEU A 38 2.20 -3.27 2.57
C LEU A 38 2.71 -3.66 3.96
N ASN A 39 2.10 -4.67 4.58
CA ASN A 39 2.59 -5.16 5.87
C ASN A 39 4.03 -5.72 5.76
N GLN A 40 4.35 -6.43 4.67
CA GLN A 40 5.73 -6.88 4.39
C GLN A 40 6.71 -5.72 4.17
N ALA A 41 6.22 -4.58 3.70
CA ALA A 41 6.99 -3.34 3.56
C ALA A 41 7.04 -2.49 4.85
N ASN A 42 6.58 -3.02 5.99
CA ASN A 42 6.45 -2.31 7.27
C ASN A 42 5.49 -1.10 7.22
N VAL A 43 4.51 -1.13 6.30
CA VAL A 43 3.46 -0.11 6.18
C VAL A 43 2.15 -0.68 6.69
N LEU A 44 1.62 -0.06 7.75
CA LEU A 44 0.32 -0.43 8.32
C LEU A 44 -0.79 0.35 7.61
N ALA A 45 -1.51 -0.30 6.69
CA ALA A 45 -2.70 0.26 6.08
C ALA A 45 -3.94 -0.02 6.94
N MET A 46 -4.74 1.01 7.21
CA MET A 46 -5.93 0.89 8.05
C MET A 46 -7.15 0.32 7.31
N SER A 47 -7.15 0.38 5.98
CA SER A 47 -8.23 -0.17 5.14
C SER A 47 -7.74 -0.41 3.72
N GLY A 48 -8.41 -1.29 2.97
CA GLY A 48 -8.16 -1.45 1.53
C GLY A 48 -8.41 -0.17 0.74
N ARG A 49 -9.41 0.62 1.14
CA ARG A 49 -9.70 1.94 0.54
C ARG A 49 -8.51 2.91 0.66
N ALA A 50 -7.76 2.86 1.77
CA ALA A 50 -6.56 3.70 1.92
C ALA A 50 -5.47 3.33 0.90
N ILE A 51 -5.35 2.04 0.55
CA ILE A 51 -4.44 1.58 -0.51
C ILE A 51 -4.91 2.08 -1.87
N GLU A 52 -6.19 1.94 -2.19
CA GLU A 52 -6.75 2.40 -3.45
C GLU A 52 -6.59 3.91 -3.61
N ALA A 53 -6.93 4.69 -2.58
CA ALA A 53 -6.76 6.13 -2.57
C ALA A 53 -5.29 6.55 -2.74
N ALA A 54 -4.35 5.81 -2.14
CA ALA A 54 -2.92 6.05 -2.33
C ALA A 54 -2.42 5.71 -3.75
N GLY A 55 -3.16 4.91 -4.53
CA GLY A 55 -2.87 4.68 -5.94
C GLY A 55 -3.27 5.85 -6.86
N ASP A 56 -4.16 6.71 -6.39
CA ASP A 56 -4.74 7.85 -7.11
C ASP A 56 -4.08 9.20 -6.71
N VAL A 57 -2.91 9.16 -6.04
CA VAL A 57 -2.19 10.39 -5.63
C VAL A 57 -1.14 10.78 -6.66
N ASP A 58 -1.16 12.05 -7.08
CA ASP A 58 -0.17 12.58 -8.03
C ASP A 58 1.05 13.22 -7.35
N THR A 59 0.91 13.62 -6.09
CA THR A 59 1.94 14.37 -5.35
C THR A 59 2.15 13.78 -3.97
N LEU A 60 3.42 13.54 -3.64
CA LEU A 60 3.85 13.09 -2.31
C LEU A 60 4.56 14.24 -1.58
N LEU A 61 3.96 14.68 -0.48
CA LEU A 61 4.58 15.65 0.43
C LEU A 61 5.27 14.87 1.55
N LEU A 62 6.59 15.04 1.68
CA LEU A 62 7.38 14.43 2.74
C LEU A 62 7.72 15.48 3.79
N ASP A 63 7.43 15.18 5.04
CA ASP A 63 7.96 15.96 6.15
C ASP A 63 9.45 15.65 6.34
N LYS A 64 10.25 16.65 6.71
CA LYS A 64 11.71 16.49 6.83
C LYS A 64 12.11 16.02 8.23
N THR A 65 11.55 16.63 9.27
CA THR A 65 12.01 16.46 10.65
C THR A 65 11.35 15.24 11.28
N GLY A 66 12.13 14.22 11.67
CA GLY A 66 11.58 12.99 12.26
C GLY A 66 11.00 12.00 11.25
N THR A 67 10.97 12.33 9.96
CA THR A 67 10.57 11.44 8.86
C THR A 67 11.76 11.16 7.93
N ILE A 68 12.22 12.15 7.15
CA ILE A 68 13.45 11.99 6.32
C ILE A 68 14.71 11.99 7.18
N THR A 69 14.74 12.89 8.17
CA THR A 69 15.86 13.03 9.11
C THR A 69 15.46 12.49 10.47
N LEU A 70 16.45 12.18 11.32
CA LEU A 70 16.24 11.64 12.66
C LEU A 70 15.53 12.62 13.62
N GLY A 71 15.32 13.87 13.22
CA GLY A 71 14.59 14.89 13.99
C GLY A 71 15.38 15.46 15.17
N ASN A 72 16.56 14.94 15.49
CA ASN A 72 17.50 15.48 16.44
C ASN A 72 18.71 16.13 15.74
N ARG A 73 19.36 17.10 16.42
CA ARG A 73 20.59 17.72 15.91
C ARG A 73 21.76 16.80 16.18
N GLN A 74 22.53 16.49 15.14
CA GLN A 74 23.83 15.84 15.26
C GLN A 74 24.92 16.85 14.94
N ALA A 75 26.02 16.81 15.70
CA ALA A 75 27.21 17.58 15.38
C ALA A 75 27.76 17.07 14.05
N SER A 76 27.79 17.92 13.02
CA SER A 76 28.28 17.54 11.69
C SER A 76 29.78 17.79 11.52
N ALA A 77 30.32 18.77 12.24
CA ALA A 77 31.73 19.13 12.19
C ALA A 77 32.14 19.86 13.48
N PHE A 78 33.37 19.61 13.89
CA PHE A 78 34.09 20.37 14.91
C PHE A 78 35.04 21.30 14.18
N ILE A 79 34.83 22.63 14.30
CA ILE A 79 35.62 23.64 13.60
C ILE A 79 36.45 24.39 14.65
N PRO A 80 37.74 24.06 14.81
CA PRO A 80 38.61 24.74 15.78
C PRO A 80 38.93 26.17 15.34
N VAL A 81 39.16 27.04 16.33
CA VAL A 81 39.56 28.45 16.14
C VAL A 81 40.94 28.64 16.80
N ASP A 82 41.73 29.60 16.32
CA ASP A 82 42.99 30.03 16.95
C ASP A 82 44.05 28.93 17.16
N GLY A 83 44.25 28.07 16.15
CA GLY A 83 45.37 27.11 16.13
C GLY A 83 45.21 25.88 17.04
N VAL A 84 44.05 25.73 17.69
CA VAL A 84 43.67 24.55 18.47
C VAL A 84 43.52 23.33 17.55
N THR A 85 44.00 22.17 18.00
CA THR A 85 43.88 20.94 17.19
C THR A 85 42.48 20.35 17.24
N SER A 86 42.15 19.49 16.28
CA SER A 86 40.87 18.77 16.27
C SER A 86 40.69 17.85 17.48
N GLU A 87 41.77 17.26 18.01
CA GLU A 87 41.69 16.44 19.23
C GLU A 87 41.45 17.27 20.50
N GLU A 88 41.88 18.53 20.55
CA GLU A 88 41.62 19.43 21.69
C GLU A 88 40.17 19.95 21.71
N LEU A 89 39.49 19.92 20.55
CA LEU A 89 38.09 20.36 20.41
C LEU A 89 37.06 19.23 20.64
N ALA A 90 37.50 17.97 20.62
CA ALA A 90 36.66 16.75 20.68
C ALA A 90 36.39 16.29 22.12
#